data_AF-F4RXZ0-F1
#
_entry.id   AF-F4RXZ0-F1
#
_cell.length_a   1.000
_cell.length_b   1.000
_cell.length_c   1.000
_cell.angle_alpha   90.00
_cell.angle_beta   90.00
_cell.angle_gamma   90.00
#
_symmetry.space_group_name_H-M   'P 1'
#
loop_
_entity.id
_entity.type
_entity.pdbx_description
1 polymer ?
#
loop_
_entity_poly.entity_id
_entity_poly.type
_entity_poly.pdbx_seq_one_letter_code
_entity_poly.pdbx_strand_id
1 'polypeptide(L)'
;MKDKSMVHPVQKFPSSLIEEVIAVCKHLKNQKNITPKTFMHCYFLADNMDLAYRRRKWGTSEGWPSSLEVLLSIRKLAKRIVQSQDPPKGMAPQGSYYSSGDIKVDFFEEEKNHTWEKDLQTSMPFLYKLINAKILSSIQPSDNEEVDTDQGSDKESAKKDDGELGDEVGDELENVEFAKPKTHQNLKTLQAQAVSSP
;
A
#
# COMPACT_ATOMS: atom_id res chain seq x y z
N MET A 1 -4.10 32.49 -8.15
CA MET A 1 -3.68 31.56 -7.08
C MET A 1 -4.93 31.00 -6.43
N LYS A 2 -5.26 29.72 -6.66
CA LYS A 2 -6.39 29.08 -5.99
C LYS A 2 -5.86 28.44 -4.72
N ASP A 3 -6.11 29.06 -3.59
CA ASP A 3 -5.92 28.46 -2.27
C ASP A 3 -6.87 27.25 -2.19
N LYS A 4 -6.32 26.07 -2.50
CA LYS A 4 -6.98 24.80 -2.24
C LYS A 4 -6.80 24.51 -0.76
N SER A 5 -7.45 25.29 0.09
CA SER A 5 -7.76 24.86 1.44
C SER A 5 -8.55 23.56 1.29
N MET A 6 -7.84 22.45 1.50
CA MET A 6 -8.31 21.08 1.43
C MET A 6 -9.30 20.84 2.56
N VAL A 7 -10.50 21.42 2.48
CA VAL A 7 -11.62 21.06 3.35
C VAL A 7 -12.23 19.77 2.78
N HIS A 8 -11.52 18.67 2.99
CA HIS A 8 -12.11 17.34 2.88
C HIS A 8 -13.14 17.16 3.99
N PRO A 9 -14.16 16.31 3.81
CA PRO A 9 -15.12 16.02 4.87
C PRO A 9 -14.37 15.56 6.12
N VAL A 10 -14.32 16.48 7.09
CA VAL A 10 -13.81 16.24 8.43
C VAL A 10 -14.80 15.25 9.02
N GLN A 11 -14.31 14.04 9.31
CA GLN A 11 -15.09 13.09 10.08
C GLN A 11 -15.42 13.78 11.40
N LYS A 12 -16.71 14.04 11.64
CA LYS A 12 -17.15 14.78 12.81
C LYS A 12 -17.17 13.83 13.99
N PHE A 13 -16.27 14.07 14.93
CA PHE A 13 -16.29 13.42 16.24
C PHE A 13 -16.94 14.37 17.25
N PRO A 14 -17.60 13.86 18.29
CA PRO A 14 -18.13 14.71 19.36
C PRO A 14 -16.99 15.48 20.03
N SER A 15 -17.24 16.76 20.36
CA SER A 15 -16.22 17.64 20.93
C SER A 15 -15.59 17.08 22.21
N SER A 16 -16.39 16.45 23.06
CA SER A 16 -15.91 15.80 24.30
C SER A 16 -14.86 14.72 24.02
N LEU A 17 -15.07 13.89 23.01
CA LEU A 17 -14.09 12.86 22.62
C LEU A 17 -12.80 13.49 22.10
N ILE A 18 -12.90 14.57 21.34
CA ILE A 18 -11.72 15.30 20.83
C ILE A 18 -10.91 15.86 22.02
N GLU A 19 -11.59 16.44 23.01
CA GLU A 19 -10.97 16.96 24.23
C GLU A 19 -10.24 15.86 25.03
N GLU A 20 -10.86 14.68 25.17
CA GLU A 20 -10.24 13.50 25.80
C GLU A 20 -8.99 13.04 25.05
N VAL A 21 -9.06 12.92 23.72
CA VAL A 21 -7.91 12.52 22.88
C VAL A 21 -6.76 13.53 23.02
N ILE A 22 -7.07 14.83 23.06
CA ILE A 22 -6.07 15.89 23.29
C ILE A 22 -5.44 15.72 24.68
N ALA A 23 -6.23 15.42 25.71
CA ALA A 23 -5.73 15.19 27.06
C ALA A 23 -4.77 13.98 27.11
N VAL A 24 -5.11 12.87 26.44
CA VAL A 24 -4.23 11.70 26.31
C VAL A 24 -2.91 12.07 25.60
N CYS A 25 -2.98 12.82 24.49
CA CYS A 25 -1.78 13.26 23.78
C CYS A 25 -0.87 14.14 24.64
N LYS A 26 -1.45 15.08 25.40
CA LYS A 26 -0.73 15.93 26.36
C LYS A 26 -0.11 15.10 27.47
N HIS A 27 -0.81 14.09 27.99
CA HIS A 27 -0.28 13.20 29.01
C HIS A 27 0.94 12.41 28.49
N LEU A 28 0.81 11.76 27.32
CA LEU A 28 1.93 11.03 26.70
C LEU A 28 3.15 11.91 26.52
N LYS A 29 2.96 13.15 26.04
CA LYS A 29 4.07 14.06 25.79
C LYS A 29 4.70 14.59 27.08
N ASN A 30 3.89 15.06 28.03
CA ASN A 30 4.40 15.76 29.21
C ASN A 30 4.93 14.80 30.27
N GLN A 31 4.31 13.63 30.43
CA GLN A 31 4.64 12.70 31.51
C GLN A 31 5.61 11.61 31.10
N LYS A 32 5.58 11.20 29.82
CA LYS A 32 6.38 10.08 29.32
C LYS A 32 7.36 10.48 28.22
N ASN A 33 7.29 11.70 27.72
CA ASN A 33 8.04 12.18 26.55
C ASN A 33 7.85 11.27 25.31
N ILE A 34 6.67 10.66 25.17
CA ILE A 34 6.33 9.77 24.05
C ILE A 34 5.37 10.51 23.12
N THR A 35 5.53 10.33 21.81
CA THR A 35 4.59 10.87 20.81
C THR A 35 3.47 9.86 20.53
N PRO A 36 2.27 10.31 20.09
CA PRO A 36 1.22 9.39 19.66
C PRO A 36 1.69 8.40 18.56
N LYS A 37 2.61 8.83 17.67
CA LYS A 37 3.19 7.95 16.64
C LYS A 37 4.00 6.82 17.26
N THR A 38 4.86 7.14 18.21
CA THR A 38 5.67 6.15 18.94
C THR A 38 4.78 5.20 19.74
N PHE A 39 3.75 5.74 20.43
CA PHE A 39 2.78 4.92 21.15
C PHE A 39 2.10 3.91 20.22
N MET A 40 1.56 4.35 19.08
CA MET A 40 0.89 3.46 18.12
C MET A 40 1.86 2.43 17.54
N HIS A 41 3.08 2.84 17.17
CA HIS A 41 4.11 1.93 16.67
C HIS A 41 4.44 0.82 17.69
N CYS A 42 4.69 1.18 18.94
CA CYS A 42 4.93 0.22 20.01
C CYS A 42 3.69 -0.64 20.30
N TYR A 43 2.49 -0.05 20.35
CA TYR A 43 1.25 -0.78 20.59
C TYR A 43 1.03 -1.87 19.55
N PHE A 44 1.33 -1.62 18.27
CA PHE A 44 1.14 -2.60 17.20
C PHE A 44 2.23 -3.67 17.12
N LEU A 45 3.50 -3.28 17.27
CA LEU A 45 4.63 -4.14 16.89
C LEU A 45 5.42 -4.70 18.06
N ALA A 46 5.27 -4.16 19.27
CA ALA A 46 6.04 -4.66 20.40
C ALA A 46 5.63 -6.10 20.75
N ASP A 47 6.62 -6.98 20.83
CA ASP A 47 6.48 -8.31 21.39
C ASP A 47 6.47 -8.22 22.92
N ASN A 48 5.26 -8.19 23.47
CA ASN A 48 5.01 -8.05 24.89
C ASN A 48 3.63 -8.64 25.20
N MET A 49 3.55 -9.50 26.22
CA MET A 49 2.34 -10.24 26.55
C MET A 49 1.13 -9.35 26.85
N ASP A 50 1.31 -8.24 27.57
CA ASP A 50 0.21 -7.32 27.90
C ASP A 50 -0.31 -6.61 26.65
N LEU A 51 0.59 -6.22 25.74
CA LEU A 51 0.21 -5.60 24.48
C LEU A 51 -0.43 -6.62 23.52
N ALA A 52 0.07 -7.85 23.46
CA ALA A 52 -0.53 -8.93 22.70
C ALA A 52 -1.96 -9.23 23.18
N TYR A 53 -2.17 -9.32 24.50
CA TYR A 53 -3.50 -9.50 25.08
C TYR A 53 -4.46 -8.36 24.72
N ARG A 54 -3.98 -7.11 24.63
CA ARG A 54 -4.81 -5.97 24.18
C ARG A 54 -5.09 -6.01 22.68
N ARG A 55 -4.11 -6.44 21.87
CA ARG A 55 -4.26 -6.59 20.41
C ARG A 55 -5.20 -7.74 20.03
N ARG A 56 -5.40 -8.74 20.89
CA ARG A 56 -6.23 -9.93 20.59
C ARG A 56 -7.62 -9.61 20.07
N LYS A 57 -8.21 -8.48 20.50
CA LYS A 57 -9.56 -8.07 20.07
C LYS A 57 -9.63 -7.54 18.63
N TRP A 58 -8.49 -7.18 18.02
CA TRP A 58 -8.45 -6.59 16.68
C TRP A 58 -9.02 -7.50 15.58
N GLY A 59 -8.83 -8.81 15.71
CA GLY A 59 -9.32 -9.82 14.75
C GLY A 59 -10.60 -10.55 15.17
N THR A 60 -11.21 -10.18 16.30
CA THR A 60 -12.45 -10.84 16.77
C THR A 60 -13.67 -10.27 16.05
N SER A 61 -14.74 -11.05 15.90
CA SER A 61 -16.00 -10.56 15.32
C SER A 61 -16.55 -9.31 16.02
N GLU A 62 -16.40 -9.24 17.34
CA GLU A 62 -16.79 -8.09 18.17
C GLU A 62 -15.90 -6.85 17.95
N GLY A 63 -14.57 -7.05 17.88
CA GLY A 63 -13.61 -5.93 17.77
C GLY A 63 -13.30 -5.51 16.34
N TRP A 64 -13.55 -6.37 15.35
CA TRP A 64 -13.23 -6.14 13.95
C TRP A 64 -13.89 -4.88 13.37
N PRO A 65 -15.19 -4.57 13.61
CA PRO A 65 -15.81 -3.36 13.07
C PRO A 65 -15.06 -2.08 13.47
N SER A 66 -14.67 -1.95 14.75
CA SER A 66 -13.90 -0.78 15.21
C SER A 66 -12.45 -0.78 14.72
N SER A 67 -11.84 -1.96 14.58
CA SER A 67 -10.49 -2.11 14.02
C SER A 67 -10.45 -1.72 12.55
N LEU A 68 -11.49 -2.09 11.79
CA LEU A 68 -11.67 -1.69 10.40
C LEU A 68 -11.75 -0.17 10.27
N GLU A 69 -12.47 0.53 11.15
CA GLU A 69 -12.52 2.01 11.15
C GLU A 69 -11.13 2.64 11.34
N VAL A 70 -10.28 2.06 12.20
CA VAL A 70 -8.89 2.51 12.37
C VAL A 70 -8.07 2.26 11.11
N LEU A 71 -8.18 1.06 10.50
CA LEU A 71 -7.49 0.72 9.26
C LEU A 71 -7.93 1.62 8.09
N LEU A 72 -9.23 1.91 7.98
CA LEU A 72 -9.78 2.84 6.98
C LEU A 72 -9.26 4.27 7.19
N SER A 73 -9.11 4.69 8.45
CA SER A 73 -8.51 5.99 8.80
C SER A 73 -7.03 6.07 8.40
N ILE A 74 -6.25 5.00 8.65
CA ILE A 74 -4.86 4.88 8.21
C ILE A 74 -4.78 4.89 6.68
N ARG A 75 -5.64 4.14 5.99
CA ARG A 75 -5.74 4.12 4.53
C ARG A 75 -6.03 5.51 3.97
N LYS A 76 -6.96 6.25 4.59
CA LYS A 76 -7.29 7.64 4.21
C LYS A 76 -6.07 8.55 4.37
N LEU A 77 -5.30 8.40 5.45
CA LEU A 77 -4.05 9.14 5.65
C LEU A 77 -3.00 8.81 4.58
N ALA A 78 -2.78 7.53 4.29
CA ALA A 78 -1.84 7.09 3.26
C ALA A 78 -2.20 7.65 1.87
N LYS A 79 -3.49 7.65 1.51
CA LYS A 79 -3.97 8.27 0.26
C LYS A 79 -3.61 9.76 0.17
N ARG A 80 -3.74 10.51 1.27
CA ARG A 80 -3.36 11.94 1.29
C ARG A 80 -1.86 12.14 1.08
N ILE A 81 -1.04 11.29 1.70
CA ILE A 81 0.43 11.35 1.52
C ILE A 81 0.77 11.12 0.05
N VAL A 82 0.18 10.10 -0.58
CA VAL A 82 0.33 9.83 -2.02
C VAL A 82 -0.08 11.03 -2.86
N GLN A 83 -1.27 11.59 -2.61
CA GLN A 83 -1.79 12.74 -3.35
C GLN A 83 -0.96 14.02 -3.18
N SER A 84 -0.13 14.09 -2.13
CA SER A 84 0.77 15.22 -1.88
C SER A 84 2.15 15.06 -2.50
N GLN A 85 2.47 13.88 -3.03
CA GLN A 85 3.75 13.60 -3.66
C GLN A 85 3.60 13.64 -5.18
N ASP A 86 4.32 14.57 -5.79
CA ASP A 86 4.37 14.77 -7.23
C ASP A 86 5.83 14.81 -7.70
N PRO A 87 6.11 14.38 -8.94
CA PRO A 87 7.44 14.54 -9.50
C PRO A 87 7.73 16.03 -9.77
N PRO A 88 9.01 16.44 -9.83
CA PRO A 88 9.42 17.77 -10.29
C PRO A 88 8.68 18.18 -11.57
N LYS A 89 8.05 19.35 -11.53
CA LYS A 89 7.24 19.83 -12.66
C LYS A 89 8.14 20.45 -13.71
N GLY A 90 7.80 20.22 -14.98
CA GLY A 90 8.48 20.83 -16.11
C GLY A 90 9.45 19.89 -16.80
N MET A 91 10.20 20.48 -17.73
CA MET A 91 11.18 19.76 -18.55
C MET A 91 12.45 19.47 -17.75
N ALA A 92 12.95 18.26 -17.86
CA ALA A 92 14.21 17.86 -17.25
C ALA A 92 15.41 18.63 -17.87
N PRO A 93 16.50 18.87 -17.11
CA PRO A 93 16.82 18.30 -15.79
C PRO A 93 16.11 19.00 -14.61
N GLN A 94 15.43 20.13 -14.83
CA GLN A 94 14.77 20.87 -13.74
C GLN A 94 13.37 20.34 -13.39
N GLY A 95 12.83 19.45 -14.21
CA GLY A 95 11.57 18.74 -14.00
C GLY A 95 11.68 17.27 -14.40
N SER A 96 10.55 16.59 -14.59
CA SER A 96 10.51 15.12 -14.71
C SER A 96 10.07 14.57 -16.06
N TYR A 97 9.92 15.41 -17.09
CA TYR A 97 9.63 14.92 -18.44
C TYR A 97 10.65 15.41 -19.47
N TYR A 98 10.84 14.60 -20.51
CA TYR A 98 11.65 14.90 -21.68
C TYR A 98 10.75 14.92 -22.92
N SER A 99 10.98 15.86 -23.83
CA SER A 99 10.35 15.86 -25.15
C SER A 99 11.01 14.80 -26.03
N SER A 100 10.25 14.07 -26.84
CA SER A 100 10.81 13.04 -27.73
C SER A 100 11.84 13.58 -28.72
N GLY A 101 11.70 14.85 -29.13
CA GLY A 101 12.67 15.52 -30.01
C GLY A 101 14.00 15.89 -29.34
N ASP A 102 14.03 15.90 -28.00
CA ASP A 102 15.21 16.26 -27.20
C ASP A 102 15.92 15.02 -26.62
N ILE A 103 15.36 13.83 -26.84
CA ILE A 103 15.99 12.56 -26.43
C ILE A 103 17.15 12.27 -27.37
N LYS A 104 18.35 12.20 -26.78
CA LYS A 104 19.59 11.86 -27.45
C LYS A 104 20.02 10.44 -27.05
N VAL A 105 20.98 9.85 -27.79
CA VAL A 105 21.47 8.49 -27.52
C VAL A 105 22.06 8.36 -26.10
N ASP A 106 22.66 9.44 -25.62
CA ASP A 106 23.24 9.56 -24.28
C ASP A 106 22.17 9.64 -23.16
N PHE A 107 20.87 9.64 -23.50
CA PHE A 107 19.76 9.59 -22.53
C PHE A 107 19.77 8.29 -21.73
N PHE A 108 20.16 7.19 -22.36
CA PHE A 108 20.16 5.86 -21.72
C PHE A 108 21.46 5.55 -20.97
N GLU A 109 22.36 6.53 -20.84
CA GLU A 109 23.57 6.39 -20.03
C GLU A 109 23.20 6.12 -18.56
N GLU A 110 23.88 5.13 -17.98
CA GLU A 110 23.61 4.64 -16.64
C GLU A 110 23.74 5.75 -15.57
N GLU A 111 24.72 6.64 -15.72
CA GLU A 111 24.94 7.78 -14.83
C GLU A 111 23.73 8.74 -14.78
N LYS A 112 23.09 9.01 -15.93
CA LYS A 112 21.91 9.89 -16.01
C LYS A 112 20.68 9.22 -15.43
N ASN A 113 20.50 7.93 -15.71
CA ASN A 113 19.41 7.14 -15.13
C ASN A 113 19.46 7.13 -13.60
N HIS A 114 20.64 6.95 -13.01
CA HIS A 114 20.82 7.00 -11.55
C HIS A 114 20.45 8.35 -10.94
N THR A 115 20.80 9.43 -11.63
CA THR A 115 20.47 10.79 -11.16
C THR A 115 18.95 11.00 -11.15
N TRP A 116 18.26 10.60 -12.23
CA TRP A 116 16.80 10.71 -12.30
C TRP A 116 16.07 9.84 -11.29
N GLU A 117 16.54 8.61 -11.09
CA GLU A 117 15.96 7.71 -10.11
C GLU A 117 16.09 8.30 -8.70
N LYS A 118 17.26 8.86 -8.38
CA LYS A 118 17.49 9.54 -7.10
C LYS A 118 16.60 10.76 -6.92
N ASP A 119 16.44 11.58 -7.96
CA ASP A 119 15.58 12.76 -7.92
C ASP A 119 14.11 12.37 -7.72
N LEU A 120 13.64 11.34 -8.43
CA LEU A 120 12.28 10.82 -8.32
C LEU A 120 12.01 10.21 -6.94
N GLN A 121 12.97 9.45 -6.40
CA GLN A 121 12.89 8.88 -5.07
C GLN A 121 12.88 9.97 -3.99
N THR A 122 13.63 11.06 -4.20
CA THR A 122 13.71 12.17 -3.24
C THR A 122 12.46 13.03 -3.27
N SER A 123 11.87 13.28 -4.45
CA SER A 123 10.66 14.09 -4.59
C SER A 123 9.40 13.36 -4.13
N MET A 124 9.33 12.03 -4.33
CA MET A 124 8.16 11.21 -4.03
C MET A 124 8.49 9.92 -3.26
N PRO A 125 9.15 9.99 -2.09
CA PRO A 125 9.71 8.82 -1.42
C PRO A 125 8.68 7.77 -0.99
N PHE A 126 7.45 8.19 -0.67
CA PHE A 126 6.40 7.26 -0.24
C PHE A 126 5.72 6.61 -1.45
N LEU A 127 5.35 7.42 -2.45
CA LEU A 127 4.71 6.96 -3.67
C LEU A 127 5.66 6.08 -4.50
N TYR A 128 6.93 6.47 -4.64
CA TYR A 128 7.95 5.66 -5.31
C TYR A 128 8.09 4.28 -4.65
N LYS A 129 8.26 4.22 -3.32
CA LYS A 129 8.32 2.95 -2.57
C LYS A 129 7.03 2.13 -2.70
N LEU A 130 5.88 2.79 -2.68
CA LEU A 130 4.58 2.13 -2.80
C LEU A 130 4.38 1.50 -4.18
N ILE A 131 4.74 2.20 -5.26
CA ILE A 131 4.69 1.68 -6.63
C ILE A 131 5.67 0.52 -6.78
N ASN A 132 6.91 0.67 -6.31
CA ASN A 132 7.91 -0.39 -6.37
C ASN A 132 7.44 -1.65 -5.63
N ALA A 133 6.88 -1.51 -4.43
CA ALA A 133 6.31 -2.64 -3.70
C ALA A 133 5.17 -3.32 -4.50
N LYS A 134 4.31 -2.54 -5.17
CA LYS A 134 3.22 -3.07 -6.00
C LYS A 134 3.72 -3.80 -7.26
N ILE A 135 4.75 -3.28 -7.90
CA ILE A 135 5.36 -3.91 -9.08
C ILE A 135 6.08 -5.19 -8.67
N LEU A 136 6.90 -5.15 -7.62
CA LEU A 136 7.65 -6.30 -7.13
C LEU A 136 6.72 -7.43 -6.66
N SER A 137 5.63 -7.11 -5.95
CA SER A 137 4.61 -8.10 -5.57
C SER A 137 3.84 -8.70 -6.75
N SER A 138 3.86 -8.06 -7.92
CA SER A 138 3.27 -8.62 -9.14
C SER A 138 4.24 -9.52 -9.91
N ILE A 139 5.54 -9.41 -9.64
CA ILE A 139 6.61 -10.11 -10.38
C ILE A 139 7.10 -11.33 -9.59
N GLN A 140 7.13 -11.24 -8.25
CA GLN A 140 7.44 -12.39 -7.42
C GLN A 140 6.22 -13.33 -7.38
N PRO A 141 6.36 -14.62 -7.71
CA PRO A 141 5.36 -15.59 -7.30
C PRO A 141 5.24 -15.50 -5.78
N SER A 142 4.01 -15.58 -5.28
CA SER A 142 3.71 -15.66 -3.86
C SER A 142 4.49 -16.81 -3.24
N ASP A 143 5.68 -16.55 -2.72
CA ASP A 143 6.32 -17.44 -1.77
C ASP A 143 5.43 -17.36 -0.52
N ASN A 144 4.52 -18.33 -0.42
CA ASN A 144 3.86 -18.64 0.82
C ASN A 144 4.97 -18.92 1.81
N GLU A 145 5.22 -17.99 2.73
CA GLU A 145 6.01 -18.24 3.93
C GLU A 145 5.27 -19.33 4.73
N GLU A 146 5.55 -20.59 4.41
CA GLU A 146 5.37 -21.73 5.31
C GLU A 146 6.37 -21.57 6.46
N VAL A 147 5.94 -21.13 7.64
CA VAL A 147 6.58 -21.51 8.90
C VAL A 147 5.54 -21.68 10.01
N ASP A 148 5.19 -22.95 10.18
CA ASP A 148 5.15 -23.71 11.44
C ASP A 148 4.08 -23.36 12.49
N THR A 149 2.94 -24.04 12.37
CA THR A 149 2.02 -24.25 13.50
C THR A 149 2.44 -25.53 14.21
N ASP A 150 3.14 -25.37 15.34
CA ASP A 150 3.44 -26.45 16.27
C ASP A 150 2.16 -27.13 16.78
N GLN A 151 2.27 -28.44 16.93
CA GLN A 151 1.18 -29.39 17.10
C GLN A 151 0.58 -29.34 18.50
N GLY A 152 -0.75 -29.29 18.56
CA GLY A 152 -1.53 -29.63 19.74
C GLY A 152 -2.78 -30.38 19.32
N SER A 153 -2.72 -31.71 19.41
CA SER A 153 -3.84 -32.66 19.27
C SER A 153 -5.05 -32.22 20.10
N ASP A 154 -6.24 -32.22 19.50
CA ASP A 154 -7.27 -33.20 19.86
C ASP A 154 -8.44 -33.21 18.86
N LYS A 155 -8.79 -34.43 18.44
CA LYS A 155 -9.91 -34.77 17.57
C LYS A 155 -11.20 -34.81 18.38
N GLU A 156 -12.30 -34.26 17.85
CA GLU A 156 -13.54 -35.04 17.67
C GLU A 156 -14.50 -34.39 16.64
N SER A 157 -15.08 -35.26 15.80
CA SER A 157 -16.08 -35.07 14.72
C SER A 157 -17.37 -34.36 15.17
N ALA A 158 -18.32 -33.87 14.36
CA ALA A 158 -18.79 -34.05 12.98
C ALA A 158 -19.59 -32.77 12.62
N LYS A 159 -19.86 -32.36 11.38
CA LYS A 159 -20.76 -32.99 10.39
C LYS A 159 -20.68 -32.17 9.09
N LYS A 160 -20.70 -32.86 7.95
CA LYS A 160 -20.90 -32.29 6.61
C LYS A 160 -22.33 -31.75 6.48
N ASP A 161 -22.48 -30.63 5.80
CA ASP A 161 -23.70 -30.31 5.05
C ASP A 161 -23.30 -29.62 3.75
N ASP A 162 -24.03 -29.98 2.71
CA ASP A 162 -23.68 -29.94 1.30
C ASP A 162 -24.78 -29.13 0.61
N GLY A 163 -24.43 -27.95 0.12
CA GLY A 163 -25.34 -27.05 -0.58
C GLY A 163 -24.72 -26.59 -1.90
N GLU A 164 -25.11 -27.27 -2.97
CA GLU A 164 -24.77 -27.00 -4.36
C GLU A 164 -25.82 -26.05 -5.00
N LEU A 165 -25.36 -25.31 -6.02
CA LEU A 165 -26.07 -24.72 -7.17
C LEU A 165 -26.78 -23.35 -7.06
N GLY A 166 -26.41 -22.50 -8.02
CA GLY A 166 -27.15 -21.33 -8.47
C GLY A 166 -26.32 -20.47 -9.44
N ASP A 167 -26.05 -20.98 -10.64
CA ASP A 167 -25.42 -20.27 -11.76
C ASP A 167 -26.49 -19.77 -12.76
N GLU A 168 -26.11 -18.82 -13.62
CA GLU A 168 -26.83 -18.23 -14.79
C GLU A 168 -27.88 -17.13 -14.52
N VAL A 169 -27.94 -15.98 -15.23
CA VAL A 169 -27.55 -15.55 -16.61
C VAL A 169 -27.44 -14.00 -16.59
N GLY A 170 -26.47 -13.32 -17.25
CA GLY A 170 -26.39 -13.00 -18.71
C GLY A 170 -27.19 -11.69 -19.00
N ASP A 171 -26.78 -10.63 -19.70
CA ASP A 171 -25.71 -10.25 -20.65
C ASP A 171 -25.58 -8.69 -20.57
N GLU A 172 -24.61 -7.93 -21.10
CA GLU A 172 -24.05 -7.96 -22.46
C GLU A 172 -22.83 -7.00 -22.50
N LEU A 173 -21.75 -7.46 -23.12
CA LEU A 173 -20.48 -6.74 -23.33
C LEU A 173 -20.48 -6.07 -24.71
N GLU A 174 -19.98 -4.83 -24.81
CA GLU A 174 -19.43 -4.34 -26.08
C GLU A 174 -17.91 -4.55 -26.12
N ASN A 175 -17.50 -5.23 -27.20
CA ASN A 175 -16.17 -5.71 -27.54
C ASN A 175 -15.18 -4.57 -27.87
N VAL A 176 -14.04 -4.54 -27.17
CA VAL A 176 -12.75 -4.16 -27.77
C VAL A 176 -11.76 -5.26 -27.44
N GLU A 177 -11.44 -6.07 -28.44
CA GLU A 177 -10.53 -7.20 -28.34
C GLU A 177 -9.08 -6.71 -28.19
N PHE A 178 -8.60 -6.67 -26.95
CA PHE A 178 -7.16 -6.75 -26.68
C PHE A 178 -6.83 -8.21 -26.38
N ALA A 179 -6.20 -8.89 -27.33
CA ALA A 179 -5.69 -10.24 -27.14
C ALA A 179 -4.78 -10.28 -25.90
N LYS A 180 -5.25 -10.90 -24.82
CA LYS A 180 -4.44 -11.17 -23.64
C LYS A 180 -3.34 -12.17 -24.05
N PRO A 181 -2.04 -11.82 -23.93
CA PRO A 181 -0.99 -12.77 -24.28
C PRO A 181 -1.09 -13.99 -23.37
N LYS A 182 -1.28 -15.16 -23.99
CA LYS A 182 -1.26 -16.44 -23.29
C LYS A 182 0.19 -16.73 -22.89
N THR A 183 0.36 -16.99 -21.60
CA THR A 183 1.50 -17.64 -20.94
C THR A 183 2.83 -16.87 -20.84
N HIS A 184 3.41 -17.01 -19.64
CA HIS A 184 4.53 -16.29 -19.03
C HIS A 184 5.92 -16.53 -19.68
N GLN A 185 5.99 -17.30 -20.77
CA GLN A 185 7.22 -17.59 -21.49
C GLN A 185 7.51 -16.56 -22.60
N ASN A 186 6.51 -15.84 -23.09
CA ASN A 186 6.68 -14.91 -24.21
C ASN A 186 7.37 -13.59 -23.83
N LEU A 187 7.29 -13.14 -22.57
CA LEU A 187 7.86 -11.84 -22.16
C LEU A 187 9.39 -11.87 -22.05
N LYS A 188 9.96 -12.97 -21.52
CA LYS A 188 11.43 -13.15 -21.44
C LYS A 188 12.06 -13.31 -22.82
N THR A 189 11.35 -13.94 -23.74
CA THR A 189 11.82 -14.16 -25.13
C THR A 189 11.82 -12.86 -25.93
N LEU A 190 10.85 -11.97 -25.72
CA LEU A 190 10.81 -10.63 -26.32
C LEU A 190 11.91 -9.70 -25.80
N GLN A 191 12.27 -9.78 -24.51
CA GLN A 191 13.40 -9.02 -23.96
C GLN A 191 14.76 -9.53 -24.47
N ALA A 192 14.93 -10.84 -24.67
CA ALA A 192 16.18 -11.39 -25.21
C ALA A 192 16.36 -11.10 -26.71
N GLN A 193 15.28 -11.06 -27.50
CA GLN A 193 15.34 -10.71 -28.93
C GLN A 193 15.62 -9.22 -29.17
N ALA A 194 15.22 -8.32 -28.27
CA ALA A 194 15.51 -6.89 -28.38
C ALA A 194 16.99 -6.53 -28.13
N VAL A 195 17.75 -7.42 -27.46
CA VAL A 195 19.16 -7.20 -27.08
C VAL A 195 20.14 -7.85 -28.06
N SER A 196 19.66 -8.66 -29.02
CA SER A 196 20.52 -9.52 -29.87
C SER A 196 20.47 -9.24 -31.38
N SER A 197 19.81 -8.19 -31.87
CA SER A 197 19.89 -7.85 -33.31
C SER A 197 20.96 -6.77 -33.55
N PRO A 198 21.95 -7.02 -34.44
CA PRO A 198 22.97 -6.05 -34.82
C PRO A 198 22.41 -4.87 -35.63
#